data_AF-A0A2D4GGN8-F1
#
_entry.id   AF-A0A2D4GGN8-F1
#
_cell.length_a   1.000
_cell.length_b   1.000
_cell.length_c   1.000
_cell.angle_alpha   90.00
_cell.angle_beta   90.00
_cell.angle_gamma   90.00
#
_symmetry.space_group_name_H-M   'P 1'
#
loop_
_entity.id
_entity.type
_entity.pdbx_description
1 polymer ?
#
loop_
_entity_poly.entity_id
_entity_poly.type
_entity_poly.pdbx_seq_one_letter_code
_entity_poly.pdbx_strand_id
1 'polypeptide(L)'
;GGVAASAIDSNAPQLRVLESSSCRAVLAEGLFGGAAWGASSNAMIQQSQNEFDSSVEKAEDWMKTIQERLRINDNTKGPRSALEARLRDTKKICELEPEGRLKMDLVLMKADALLQCISEEQKHEILSRLKDIKAMWEETAIYITHCHSRIEWVWLHWSEYLKAQDEFYTWLHNMKVTLEPDIELQLGLKEKQWQLSHAQVLLKDVQNRSSLLDRLLEEATSLYNRIGDTSVDEDAREKMKKEYEEIKNEAERRVILLEKITTEHKLYKTNVDQFRLWLTQLTERLNCCLNQESKLPAENRIKALQDITKDVRSGEKKLKHLEAQSIDVVQNTSPLGAEKMKAELEELKKLLENIKLVSVEEEEKLLKSLQSENTYHTQARVLETDVQEFQKRLQRLGNHFEKDDIVRSDEDLISLWREYLATKASLTAEEPKAEK
;
A
#
# COMPACT_ATOMS: atom_id res chain seq x y z
N GLY A 1 -15.17 -4.03 27.25
CA GLY A 1 -14.87 -3.77 28.66
C GLY A 1 -15.56 -2.48 29.03
N GLY A 2 -16.56 -2.56 29.91
CA GLY A 2 -17.31 -1.40 30.38
C GLY A 2 -16.83 -0.96 31.77
N VAL A 3 -16.76 0.35 31.98
CA VAL A 3 -16.85 1.15 33.23
C VAL A 3 -16.96 2.62 32.73
N ALA A 4 -17.76 3.57 33.19
CA ALA A 4 -18.57 3.76 34.38
C ALA A 4 -19.78 4.65 34.04
N ALA A 5 -20.98 4.22 34.40
CA ALA A 5 -22.12 5.10 34.57
C ALA A 5 -22.11 5.55 36.03
N SER A 6 -21.97 6.86 36.30
CA SER A 6 -22.12 7.39 37.65
C SER A 6 -23.60 7.38 38.01
N ALA A 7 -23.96 6.50 38.94
CA ALA A 7 -25.28 6.45 39.56
C ALA A 7 -25.50 7.75 40.34
N ILE A 8 -26.54 8.51 39.99
CA ILE A 8 -27.05 9.58 40.83
C ILE A 8 -28.00 8.94 41.82
N ASP A 9 -27.54 8.91 43.06
CA ASP A 9 -28.18 8.38 44.24
C ASP A 9 -29.51 9.14 44.47
N SER A 10 -30.63 8.44 44.29
CA SER A 10 -31.97 8.95 44.58
C SER A 10 -32.21 8.86 46.09
N ASN A 11 -31.56 9.74 46.85
CA ASN A 11 -31.75 9.82 48.29
C ASN A 11 -32.80 10.91 48.60
N ALA A 12 -34.07 10.54 48.44
CA ALA A 12 -35.19 11.33 48.95
C ALA A 12 -35.24 11.19 50.49
N PRO A 13 -35.11 12.28 51.27
CA PRO A 13 -35.43 12.21 52.68
C PRO A 13 -36.95 12.23 52.83
N GLN A 14 -37.53 11.09 53.21
CA GLN A 14 -38.86 11.06 53.80
C GLN A 14 -38.86 11.93 55.07
N LEU A 15 -39.55 13.06 55.00
CA LEU A 15 -39.84 13.88 56.18
C LEU A 15 -40.80 13.10 57.08
N ARG A 16 -40.24 12.59 58.18
CA ARG A 16 -40.98 12.09 59.34
C ARG A 16 -41.85 13.22 59.88
N VAL A 17 -43.14 12.94 59.98
CA VAL A 17 -44.11 13.67 60.79
C VAL A 17 -43.64 13.64 62.24
N LEU A 18 -43.25 14.79 62.79
CA LEU A 18 -43.15 15.00 64.23
C LEU A 18 -44.53 15.42 64.75
N GLU A 19 -45.32 14.44 65.18
CA GLU A 19 -46.41 14.69 66.12
C GLU A 19 -45.78 15.08 67.47
N SER A 20 -45.85 16.37 67.81
CA SER A 20 -45.56 16.86 69.16
C SER A 20 -46.83 17.44 69.77
N SER A 21 -47.54 16.57 70.48
CA SER A 21 -48.59 16.90 71.44
C SER A 21 -47.99 17.59 72.66
N SER A 22 -48.26 18.89 72.88
CA SER A 22 -48.29 19.44 74.25
C SER A 22 -48.98 20.80 74.32
N CYS A 23 -49.61 21.03 75.47
CA CYS A 23 -50.23 22.27 75.97
C CYS A 23 -51.66 22.59 75.51
N ARG A 24 -52.63 21.89 76.13
CA ARG A 24 -53.96 22.44 76.45
C ARG A 24 -53.96 22.97 77.90
N ALA A 25 -54.65 24.11 78.05
CA ALA A 25 -55.29 24.66 79.25
C ALA A 25 -54.42 25.41 80.30
N VAL A 26 -54.61 26.73 80.36
CA VAL A 26 -55.30 27.39 81.49
C VAL A 26 -56.14 28.55 80.92
N LEU A 27 -57.47 28.45 81.01
CA LEU A 27 -58.40 29.58 80.93
C LEU A 27 -58.99 29.74 82.34
N ALA A 28 -58.71 30.88 82.98
CA ALA A 28 -59.47 31.35 84.14
C ALA A 28 -59.36 32.88 84.23
N GLU A 29 -60.50 33.52 83.93
CA GLU A 29 -61.04 34.79 84.45
C GLU A 29 -60.12 36.03 84.60
N GLY A 30 -60.47 37.06 83.83
CA GLY A 30 -59.93 38.42 83.99
C GLY A 30 -60.53 39.40 82.98
N LEU A 31 -61.77 39.83 83.21
CA LEU A 31 -62.44 40.92 82.49
C LEU A 31 -61.70 42.25 82.77
N PHE A 32 -60.71 42.61 81.94
CA PHE A 32 -60.26 43.96 81.56
C PHE A 32 -58.92 43.80 80.79
N GLY A 33 -58.98 43.64 79.45
CA GLY A 33 -57.75 43.47 78.64
C GLY A 33 -57.88 42.99 77.19
N GLY A 34 -59.08 42.85 76.61
CA GLY A 34 -59.26 42.24 75.28
C GLY A 34 -58.59 42.97 74.11
N ALA A 35 -58.39 44.28 74.19
CA ALA A 35 -57.76 45.06 73.11
C ALA A 35 -56.22 44.89 73.06
N ALA A 36 -55.57 44.68 74.21
CA ALA A 36 -54.10 44.57 74.28
C ALA A 36 -53.59 43.20 73.79
N TRP A 37 -54.34 42.13 74.06
CA TRP A 37 -54.01 40.77 73.61
C TRP A 37 -54.28 40.58 72.12
N GLY A 38 -55.37 41.14 71.59
CA GLY A 38 -55.65 41.17 70.15
C GLY A 38 -54.64 42.01 69.36
N ALA A 39 -54.18 43.14 69.92
CA ALA A 39 -53.13 43.95 69.31
C ALA A 39 -51.76 43.24 69.33
N SER A 40 -51.42 42.53 70.41
CA SER A 40 -50.16 41.76 70.51
C SER A 40 -50.15 40.54 69.58
N SER A 41 -51.29 39.86 69.42
CA SER A 41 -51.44 38.73 68.49
C SER A 41 -51.35 39.18 67.03
N ASN A 42 -52.00 40.28 66.67
CA ASN A 42 -51.91 40.85 65.33
C ASN A 42 -50.50 41.37 65.00
N ALA A 43 -49.80 41.95 65.97
CA ALA A 43 -48.41 42.38 65.78
C ALA A 43 -47.46 41.19 65.53
N MET A 44 -47.66 40.06 66.23
CA MET A 44 -46.86 38.84 66.05
C MET A 44 -47.14 38.16 64.69
N ILE A 45 -48.39 38.15 64.24
CA ILE A 45 -48.76 37.68 62.89
C ILE A 45 -48.14 38.58 61.82
N GLN A 46 -48.23 39.90 61.97
CA GLN A 46 -47.64 40.85 61.02
C GLN A 46 -46.11 40.72 60.93
N GLN A 47 -45.44 40.50 62.06
CA GLN A 47 -44.00 40.24 62.06
C GLN A 47 -43.66 38.95 61.31
N SER A 48 -44.40 37.86 61.58
CA SER A 48 -44.19 36.57 60.91
C SER A 48 -44.45 36.65 59.41
N GLN A 49 -45.46 37.43 59.01
CA GLN A 49 -45.79 37.72 57.61
C GLN A 49 -44.64 38.47 56.92
N ASN A 50 -44.13 39.54 57.54
CA ASN A 50 -43.02 40.31 57.00
C ASN A 50 -41.73 39.47 56.87
N GLU A 51 -41.47 38.58 57.82
CA GLU A 51 -40.32 37.67 57.78
C GLU A 51 -40.44 36.63 56.65
N PHE A 52 -41.64 36.08 56.43
CA PHE A 52 -41.93 35.22 55.28
C PHE A 52 -41.75 35.98 53.96
N ASP A 53 -42.35 37.17 53.83
CA ASP A 53 -42.27 38.00 52.64
C ASP A 53 -40.82 38.35 52.28
N SER A 54 -40.02 38.76 53.27
CA SER A 54 -38.59 39.03 53.06
C SER A 54 -37.80 37.78 52.67
N SER A 55 -38.16 36.59 53.20
CA SER A 55 -37.49 35.35 52.81
C SER A 55 -37.81 34.93 51.37
N VAL A 56 -39.06 35.12 50.93
CA VAL A 56 -39.52 34.86 49.56
C VAL A 56 -38.82 35.81 48.59
N GLU A 57 -38.80 37.11 48.88
CA GLU A 57 -38.12 38.12 48.05
C GLU A 57 -36.63 37.78 47.84
N LYS A 58 -35.91 37.44 48.92
CA LYS A 58 -34.48 37.06 48.83
C LYS A 58 -34.24 35.81 48.00
N ALA A 59 -35.14 34.82 48.07
CA ALA A 59 -35.04 33.60 47.29
C ALA A 59 -35.33 33.88 45.80
N GLU A 60 -36.37 34.65 45.51
CA GLU A 60 -36.70 35.08 44.15
C GLU A 60 -35.58 35.90 43.50
N ASP A 61 -35.02 36.88 44.21
CA ASP A 61 -33.95 37.72 43.69
C ASP A 61 -32.69 36.91 43.39
N TRP A 62 -32.37 35.94 44.24
CA TRP A 62 -31.29 35.01 43.99
C TRP A 62 -31.57 34.18 42.74
N MET A 63 -32.77 33.59 42.59
CA MET A 63 -33.13 32.79 41.43
C MET A 63 -33.10 33.62 40.14
N LYS A 64 -33.67 34.83 40.13
CA LYS A 64 -33.64 35.76 38.99
C LYS A 64 -32.20 36.10 38.58
N THR A 65 -31.33 36.35 39.57
CA THR A 65 -29.90 36.63 39.33
C THR A 65 -29.19 35.42 38.69
N ILE A 66 -29.45 34.22 39.18
CA ILE A 66 -28.87 32.98 38.62
C ILE A 66 -29.40 32.73 37.20
N GLN A 67 -30.72 32.86 36.99
CA GLN A 67 -31.34 32.68 35.68
C GLN A 67 -30.77 33.66 34.63
N GLU A 68 -30.52 34.92 34.99
CA GLU A 68 -29.90 35.88 34.07
C GLU A 68 -28.45 35.51 33.74
N ARG A 69 -27.67 35.09 34.74
CA ARG A 69 -26.30 34.60 34.51
C ARG A 69 -26.27 33.36 33.63
N LEU A 70 -27.23 32.44 33.80
CA LEU A 70 -27.37 31.26 32.95
C LEU A 70 -27.70 31.67 31.52
N ARG A 71 -28.66 32.58 31.31
CA ARG A 71 -29.07 33.08 29.99
C ARG A 71 -27.90 33.62 29.16
N ILE A 72 -26.96 34.32 29.80
CA ILE A 72 -25.74 34.83 29.15
C ILE A 72 -24.79 33.68 28.74
N ASN A 73 -24.67 32.65 29.58
CA ASN A 73 -23.76 31.53 29.39
C ASN A 73 -24.32 30.40 28.51
N ASP A 74 -25.64 30.37 28.30
CA ASP A 74 -26.36 29.26 27.67
C ASP A 74 -26.26 29.24 26.13
N ASN A 75 -25.05 29.49 25.63
CA ASN A 75 -24.70 29.57 24.23
C ASN A 75 -23.47 28.68 23.96
N THR A 76 -23.53 27.87 22.91
CA THR A 76 -22.42 26.98 22.50
C THR A 76 -21.57 27.57 21.40
N LYS A 77 -21.94 28.73 20.85
CA LYS A 77 -21.29 29.33 19.68
C LYS A 77 -20.08 30.20 20.02
N GLY A 78 -19.15 30.29 19.07
CA GLY A 78 -17.96 31.11 19.13
C GLY A 78 -16.70 30.33 19.46
N PRO A 79 -15.59 31.05 19.72
CA PRO A 79 -14.29 30.41 19.86
C PRO A 79 -14.20 29.55 21.11
N ARG A 80 -13.29 28.58 21.04
CA ARG A 80 -13.07 27.60 22.11
C ARG A 80 -12.78 28.27 23.46
N SER A 81 -12.02 29.35 23.48
CA SER A 81 -11.71 30.13 24.69
C SER A 81 -12.96 30.74 25.33
N ALA A 82 -13.92 31.18 24.51
CA ALA A 82 -15.20 31.70 25.00
C ALA A 82 -16.07 30.57 25.56
N LEU A 83 -16.12 29.41 24.90
CA LEU A 83 -16.85 28.24 25.41
C LEU A 83 -16.26 27.75 26.74
N GLU A 84 -14.93 27.72 26.87
CA GLU A 84 -14.24 27.36 28.10
C GLU A 84 -14.51 28.36 29.23
N ALA A 85 -14.60 29.66 28.93
CA ALA A 85 -15.01 30.67 29.91
C ALA A 85 -16.44 30.43 30.42
N ARG A 86 -17.39 30.14 29.52
CA ARG A 86 -18.77 29.77 29.90
C ARG A 86 -18.83 28.48 30.71
N LEU A 87 -17.98 27.50 30.41
CA LEU A 87 -17.88 26.27 31.19
C LEU A 87 -17.45 26.56 32.63
N ARG A 88 -16.42 27.42 32.81
CA ARG A 88 -15.99 27.85 34.15
C ARG A 88 -17.08 28.61 34.89
N ASP A 89 -17.81 29.49 34.20
CA ASP A 89 -18.85 30.30 34.85
C ASP A 89 -20.12 29.51 35.19
N THR A 90 -20.54 28.57 34.34
CA THR A 90 -21.63 27.64 34.65
C THR A 90 -21.27 26.70 35.80
N LYS A 91 -20.02 26.24 35.87
CA LYS A 91 -19.52 25.47 37.02
C LYS A 91 -19.63 26.26 38.33
N LYS A 92 -19.21 27.53 38.34
CA LYS A 92 -19.40 28.42 39.51
C LYS A 92 -20.87 28.59 39.88
N ILE A 93 -21.78 28.61 38.89
CA ILE A 93 -23.22 28.69 39.16
C ILE A 93 -23.71 27.39 39.81
N CYS A 94 -23.27 26.22 39.36
CA CYS A 94 -23.58 24.94 40.02
C CYS A 94 -23.10 24.92 41.48
N GLU A 95 -21.92 25.48 41.77
CA GLU A 95 -21.37 25.59 43.14
C GLU A 95 -22.23 26.50 44.06
N LEU A 96 -23.06 27.38 43.50
CA LEU A 96 -23.98 28.25 44.26
C LEU A 96 -25.34 27.57 44.54
N GLU A 97 -25.67 26.46 43.89
CA GLU A 97 -26.95 25.76 44.07
C GLU A 97 -27.26 25.42 45.55
N PRO A 98 -26.30 24.99 46.40
CA PRO A 98 -26.56 24.81 47.83
C PRO A 98 -27.01 26.10 48.55
N GLU A 99 -26.53 27.27 48.14
CA GLU A 99 -26.97 28.55 48.69
C GLU A 99 -28.46 28.78 48.40
N GLY A 100 -28.89 28.50 47.17
CA GLY A 100 -30.29 28.58 46.77
C GLY A 100 -31.19 27.62 47.55
N ARG A 101 -30.73 26.38 47.77
CA ARG A 101 -31.42 25.41 48.64
C ARG A 101 -31.64 25.97 50.05
N LEU A 102 -30.59 26.54 50.66
CA LEU A 102 -30.70 27.13 52.00
C LEU A 102 -31.71 28.29 52.05
N LYS A 103 -31.84 29.08 50.98
CA LYS A 103 -32.88 30.12 50.89
C LYS A 103 -34.28 29.51 50.82
N MET A 104 -34.45 28.42 50.08
CA MET A 104 -35.73 27.69 50.04
C MET A 104 -36.09 27.06 51.39
N ASP A 105 -35.12 26.47 52.08
CA ASP A 105 -35.32 25.92 53.43
C ASP A 105 -35.74 27.01 54.42
N LEU A 106 -35.15 28.22 54.31
CA LEU A 106 -35.55 29.37 55.11
C LEU A 106 -36.98 29.81 54.81
N VAL A 107 -37.39 29.85 53.54
CA VAL A 107 -38.77 30.16 53.13
C VAL A 107 -39.76 29.16 53.74
N LEU A 108 -39.46 27.86 53.65
CA LEU A 108 -40.30 26.81 54.23
C LEU A 108 -40.41 26.94 55.76
N MET A 109 -39.29 27.17 56.44
CA MET A 109 -39.27 27.37 57.90
C MET A 109 -40.11 28.59 58.33
N LYS A 110 -40.00 29.71 57.60
CA LYS A 110 -40.79 30.92 57.90
C LYS A 110 -42.27 30.75 57.58
N ALA A 111 -42.60 30.01 56.52
CA ALA A 111 -43.97 29.70 56.18
C ALA A 111 -44.65 28.80 57.22
N ASP A 112 -43.96 27.77 57.72
CA ASP A 112 -44.51 26.87 58.76
C ASP A 112 -44.86 27.64 60.05
N ALA A 113 -43.95 28.53 60.50
CA ALA A 113 -44.20 29.40 61.65
C ALA A 113 -45.42 30.33 61.44
N LEU A 114 -45.59 30.86 60.22
CA LEU A 114 -46.71 31.74 59.88
C LEU A 114 -48.04 30.98 59.80
N LEU A 115 -48.06 29.79 59.19
CA LEU A 115 -49.24 28.94 59.03
C LEU A 115 -49.86 28.51 60.38
N GLN A 116 -49.08 28.49 61.46
CA GLN A 116 -49.56 28.20 62.82
C GLN A 116 -50.37 29.36 63.44
N CYS A 117 -50.25 30.58 62.90
CA CYS A 117 -50.80 31.80 63.53
C CYS A 117 -51.93 32.48 62.73
N ILE A 118 -52.26 32.02 61.51
CA ILE A 118 -53.17 32.69 60.56
C ILE A 118 -54.49 31.95 60.33
N SER A 119 -55.48 32.65 59.75
CA SER A 119 -56.81 32.08 59.42
C SER A 119 -56.77 31.16 58.19
N GLU A 120 -57.76 30.28 58.04
CA GLU A 120 -57.84 29.33 56.91
C GLU A 120 -57.83 30.00 55.53
N GLU A 121 -58.45 31.17 55.39
CA GLU A 121 -58.43 31.95 54.14
C GLU A 121 -57.02 32.45 53.80
N GLN A 122 -56.28 32.94 54.79
CA GLN A 122 -54.90 33.40 54.63
C GLN A 122 -53.93 32.22 54.39
N LYS A 123 -54.21 31.03 54.93
CA LYS A 123 -53.41 29.82 54.65
C LYS A 123 -53.40 29.48 53.17
N HIS A 124 -54.54 29.59 52.48
CA HIS A 124 -54.62 29.33 51.05
C HIS A 124 -53.69 30.23 50.23
N GLU A 125 -53.60 31.52 50.58
CA GLU A 125 -52.71 32.47 49.91
C GLU A 125 -51.22 32.11 50.12
N ILE A 126 -50.82 31.81 51.36
CA ILE A 126 -49.44 31.40 51.69
C ILE A 126 -49.07 30.09 50.98
N LEU A 127 -49.97 29.10 50.97
CA LEU A 127 -49.77 27.84 50.26
C LEU A 127 -49.63 28.03 48.74
N SER A 128 -50.37 28.98 48.15
CA SER A 128 -50.21 29.33 46.73
C SER A 128 -48.83 29.91 46.46
N ARG A 129 -48.37 30.86 47.29
CA ARG A 129 -47.04 31.46 47.13
C ARG A 129 -45.90 30.46 47.32
N LEU A 130 -46.05 29.53 48.28
CA LEU A 130 -45.13 28.41 48.45
C LEU A 130 -45.05 27.50 47.22
N LYS A 131 -46.19 27.26 46.56
CA LYS A 131 -46.23 26.49 45.32
C LYS A 131 -45.49 27.22 44.20
N ASP A 132 -45.70 28.52 44.05
CA ASP A 132 -45.09 29.32 42.98
C ASP A 132 -43.57 29.44 43.15
N ILE A 133 -43.08 29.75 44.36
CA ILE A 133 -41.63 29.84 44.63
C ILE A 133 -40.95 28.46 44.50
N LYS A 134 -41.63 27.38 44.89
CA LYS A 134 -41.11 26.02 44.70
C LYS A 134 -40.98 25.67 43.21
N ALA A 135 -41.98 26.03 42.40
CA ALA A 135 -41.91 25.82 40.95
C ALA A 135 -40.76 26.61 40.31
N MET A 136 -40.57 27.87 40.72
CA MET A 136 -39.44 28.70 40.25
C MET A 136 -38.08 28.11 40.65
N TRP A 137 -37.98 27.53 41.85
CA TRP A 137 -36.77 26.84 42.31
C TRP A 137 -36.48 25.60 41.47
N GLU A 138 -37.49 24.76 41.24
CA GLU A 138 -37.35 23.55 40.40
C GLU A 138 -36.91 23.91 38.97
N GLU A 139 -37.52 24.94 38.37
CA GLU A 139 -37.11 25.46 37.06
C GLU A 139 -35.66 25.95 37.07
N THR A 140 -35.28 26.71 38.09
CA THR A 140 -33.91 27.23 38.23
C THR A 140 -32.88 26.12 38.41
N ALA A 141 -33.15 25.14 39.29
CA ALA A 141 -32.25 24.01 39.54
C ALA A 141 -32.06 23.13 38.28
N ILE A 142 -33.16 22.88 37.55
CA ILE A 142 -33.11 22.20 36.26
C ILE A 142 -32.29 23.02 35.25
N TYR A 143 -32.50 24.34 35.20
CA TYR A 143 -31.77 25.20 34.26
C TYR A 143 -30.27 25.24 34.53
N ILE A 144 -29.86 25.33 35.81
CA ILE A 144 -28.45 25.25 36.23
C ILE A 144 -27.82 23.96 35.66
N THR A 145 -28.46 22.82 35.91
CA THR A 145 -27.96 21.51 35.50
C THR A 145 -27.89 21.39 33.98
N HIS A 146 -28.97 21.71 33.28
CA HIS A 146 -29.03 21.59 31.81
C HIS A 146 -28.05 22.52 31.10
N CYS A 147 -27.93 23.77 31.55
CA CYS A 147 -26.99 24.72 30.96
C CYS A 147 -25.55 24.22 31.12
N HIS A 148 -25.16 23.84 32.34
CA HIS A 148 -23.82 23.33 32.60
C HIS A 148 -23.51 22.08 31.79
N SER A 149 -24.36 21.05 31.84
CA SER A 149 -24.16 19.81 31.10
C SER A 149 -24.10 20.03 29.58
N ARG A 150 -24.90 20.96 29.05
CA ARG A 150 -24.88 21.28 27.61
C ARG A 150 -23.56 21.93 27.19
N ILE A 151 -23.05 22.87 27.97
CA ILE A 151 -21.76 23.55 27.69
C ILE A 151 -20.60 22.56 27.85
N GLU A 152 -20.60 21.79 28.93
CA GLU A 152 -19.59 20.77 29.22
C GLU A 152 -19.52 19.71 28.11
N TRP A 153 -20.67 19.18 27.68
CA TRP A 153 -20.73 18.19 26.61
C TRP A 153 -20.12 18.70 25.30
N VAL A 154 -20.43 19.94 24.90
CA VAL A 154 -19.85 20.52 23.66
C VAL A 154 -18.35 20.71 23.80
N TRP A 155 -17.92 21.20 24.96
CA TRP A 155 -16.50 21.43 25.21
C TRP A 155 -15.71 20.12 25.20
N LEU A 156 -16.21 19.07 25.86
CA LEU A 156 -15.61 17.73 25.85
C LEU A 156 -15.57 17.16 24.44
N HIS A 157 -16.70 17.17 23.73
CA HIS A 157 -16.77 16.66 22.36
C HIS A 157 -15.81 17.38 21.41
N TRP A 158 -15.72 18.72 21.50
CA TRP A 158 -14.73 19.48 20.73
C TRP A 158 -13.30 19.14 21.15
N SER A 159 -13.04 18.87 22.44
CA SER A 159 -11.71 18.46 22.92
C SER A 159 -11.28 17.10 22.36
N GLU A 160 -12.21 16.14 22.33
CA GLU A 160 -11.97 14.80 21.78
C GLU A 160 -11.71 14.87 20.28
N TYR A 161 -12.49 15.66 19.55
CA TYR A 161 -12.27 15.91 18.12
C TYR A 161 -10.87 16.49 17.86
N LEU A 162 -10.46 17.53 18.60
CA LEU A 162 -9.13 18.14 18.42
C LEU A 162 -8.00 17.13 18.67
N LYS A 163 -8.18 16.24 19.65
CA LYS A 163 -7.22 15.15 19.89
C LYS A 163 -7.16 14.18 18.71
N ALA A 164 -8.31 13.74 18.20
CA ALA A 164 -8.36 12.84 17.04
C ALA A 164 -7.79 13.49 15.77
N GLN A 165 -8.05 14.79 15.59
CA GLN A 165 -7.48 15.61 14.52
C GLN A 165 -5.95 15.69 14.62
N ASP A 166 -5.41 15.95 15.81
CA ASP A 166 -3.96 16.02 16.06
C ASP A 166 -3.26 14.66 15.80
N GLU A 167 -3.88 13.57 16.25
CA GLU A 167 -3.40 12.20 15.96
C GLU A 167 -3.39 11.92 14.44
N PHE A 168 -4.41 12.38 13.72
CA PHE A 168 -4.48 12.27 12.26
C PHE A 168 -3.40 13.10 11.57
N TYR A 169 -3.19 14.36 11.95
CA TYR A 169 -2.14 15.21 11.37
C TYR A 169 -0.74 14.72 11.71
N THR A 170 -0.54 14.16 12.91
CA THR A 170 0.73 13.51 13.27
C THR A 170 1.02 12.33 12.35
N TRP A 171 0.02 11.48 12.10
CA TRP A 171 0.15 10.38 11.13
C TRP A 171 0.41 10.91 9.71
N LEU A 172 -0.32 11.93 9.29
CA LEU A 172 -0.20 12.57 7.98
C LEU A 172 1.21 13.10 7.75
N HIS A 173 1.76 13.81 8.75
CA HIS A 173 3.12 14.31 8.72
C HIS A 173 4.15 13.17 8.61
N ASN A 174 4.03 12.14 9.44
CA ASN A 174 4.95 11.00 9.42
C ASN A 174 4.91 10.27 8.06
N MET A 175 3.73 10.09 7.48
CA MET A 175 3.59 9.50 6.16
C MET A 175 4.19 10.38 5.06
N LYS A 176 3.99 11.70 5.13
CA LYS A 176 4.61 12.66 4.21
C LYS A 176 6.13 12.58 4.25
N VAL A 177 6.73 12.57 5.44
CA VAL A 177 8.18 12.42 5.62
C VAL A 177 8.67 11.06 5.10
N THR A 178 7.87 10.00 5.25
CA THR A 178 8.20 8.67 4.72
C THR A 178 8.22 8.65 3.19
N LEU A 179 7.31 9.38 2.55
CA LEU A 179 7.18 9.43 1.08
C LEU A 179 8.02 10.51 0.42
N GLU A 180 8.51 11.51 1.17
CA GLU A 180 9.28 12.65 0.67
C GLU A 180 10.57 12.27 -0.08
N PRO A 181 11.38 11.29 0.36
CA PRO A 181 12.57 10.91 -0.38
C PRO A 181 12.24 10.25 -1.72
N ASP A 182 12.96 10.63 -2.77
CA ASP A 182 12.87 9.98 -4.08
C ASP A 182 13.10 8.47 -4.00
N ILE A 183 12.63 7.73 -5.00
CA ILE A 183 12.86 6.30 -5.08
C ILE A 183 14.36 6.04 -5.28
N GLU A 184 14.97 5.41 -4.28
CA GLU A 184 16.35 4.93 -4.39
C GLU A 184 16.44 3.79 -5.40
N LEU A 185 17.28 3.94 -6.41
CA LEU A 185 17.53 2.92 -7.42
C LEU A 185 18.25 1.72 -6.81
N GLN A 186 17.69 0.53 -7.01
CA GLN A 186 18.19 -0.69 -6.39
C GLN A 186 19.17 -1.47 -7.30
N LEU A 187 19.94 -2.38 -6.69
CA LEU A 187 20.97 -3.19 -7.36
C LEU A 187 20.42 -4.18 -8.38
N GLY A 188 19.31 -4.85 -8.07
CA GLY A 188 18.79 -5.95 -8.88
C GLY A 188 17.28 -6.15 -8.72
N LEU A 189 16.75 -7.14 -9.44
CA LEU A 189 15.31 -7.44 -9.45
C LEU A 189 14.75 -7.76 -8.06
N LYS A 190 15.51 -8.49 -7.22
CA LYS A 190 15.05 -8.90 -5.89
C LYS A 190 14.82 -7.68 -5.01
N GLU A 191 15.79 -6.78 -4.94
CA GLU A 191 15.73 -5.57 -4.13
C GLU A 191 14.62 -4.63 -4.61
N LYS A 192 14.43 -4.49 -5.94
CA LYS A 192 13.30 -3.76 -6.54
C LYS A 192 11.95 -4.34 -6.11
N GLN A 193 11.81 -5.67 -6.12
CA GLN A 193 10.58 -6.35 -5.71
C GLN A 193 10.27 -6.13 -4.21
N TRP A 194 11.30 -6.11 -3.36
CA TRP A 194 11.17 -5.75 -1.95
C TRP A 194 10.70 -4.31 -1.77
N GLN A 195 11.31 -3.37 -2.49
CA GLN A 195 10.93 -1.96 -2.47
C GLN A 195 9.47 -1.76 -2.93
N LEU A 196 9.05 -2.45 -3.99
CA LEU A 196 7.66 -2.46 -4.44
C LEU A 196 6.71 -3.01 -3.36
N SER A 197 7.03 -4.15 -2.76
CA SER A 197 6.20 -4.72 -1.68
C SER A 197 6.07 -3.77 -0.51
N HIS A 198 7.14 -3.06 -0.15
CA HIS A 198 7.10 -2.06 0.92
C HIS A 198 6.20 -0.88 0.55
N ALA A 199 6.33 -0.33 -0.67
CA ALA A 199 5.47 0.76 -1.15
C ALA A 199 3.98 0.37 -1.19
N GLN A 200 3.67 -0.88 -1.56
CA GLN A 200 2.29 -1.39 -1.54
C GLN A 200 1.71 -1.47 -0.11
N VAL A 201 2.54 -1.80 0.89
CA VAL A 201 2.12 -1.76 2.30
C VAL A 201 1.82 -0.33 2.72
N LEU A 202 2.68 0.64 2.39
CA LEU A 202 2.46 2.06 2.70
C LEU A 202 1.17 2.59 2.04
N LEU A 203 0.93 2.25 0.77
CA LEU A 203 -0.31 2.61 0.08
C LEU A 203 -1.54 2.04 0.79
N LYS A 204 -1.49 0.78 1.20
CA LYS A 204 -2.57 0.14 1.95
C LYS A 204 -2.81 0.83 3.29
N ASP A 205 -1.74 1.22 3.99
CA ASP A 205 -1.84 1.96 5.25
C ASP A 205 -2.50 3.33 5.05
N VAL A 206 -2.18 4.04 3.96
CA VAL A 206 -2.88 5.29 3.57
C VAL A 206 -4.36 5.03 3.29
N GLN A 207 -4.68 4.03 2.46
CA GLN A 207 -6.06 3.71 2.12
C GLN A 207 -6.91 3.32 3.33
N ASN A 208 -6.33 2.60 4.29
CA ASN A 208 -7.02 2.21 5.53
C ASN A 208 -7.40 3.43 6.39
N ARG A 209 -6.71 4.57 6.24
CA ARG A 209 -6.99 5.81 6.98
C ARG A 209 -8.14 6.63 6.40
N SER A 210 -8.63 6.31 5.19
CA SER A 210 -9.80 6.98 4.59
C SER A 210 -11.00 7.00 5.52
N SER A 211 -11.30 5.87 6.18
CA SER A 211 -12.44 5.76 7.09
C SER A 211 -12.34 6.68 8.31
N LEU A 212 -11.12 6.96 8.79
CA LEU A 212 -10.89 7.90 9.87
C LEU A 212 -11.07 9.34 9.39
N LEU A 213 -10.58 9.67 8.19
CA LEU A 213 -10.81 10.98 7.58
C LEU A 213 -12.31 11.25 7.42
N ASP A 214 -13.08 10.32 6.86
CA ASP A 214 -14.53 10.49 6.65
C ASP A 214 -15.26 10.81 7.97
N ARG A 215 -14.91 10.08 9.03
CA ARG A 215 -15.45 10.32 10.38
C ARG A 215 -15.07 11.69 10.92
N LEU A 216 -13.81 12.10 10.77
CA LEU A 216 -13.36 13.43 11.21
C LEU A 216 -14.09 14.54 10.45
N LEU A 217 -14.34 14.38 9.15
CA LEU A 217 -15.07 15.36 8.34
C LEU A 217 -16.55 15.48 8.76
N GLU A 218 -17.20 14.34 9.06
CA GLU A 218 -18.57 14.32 9.57
C GLU A 218 -18.67 14.96 10.96
N GLU A 219 -17.77 14.60 11.88
CA GLU A 219 -17.68 15.17 13.23
C GLU A 219 -17.40 16.67 13.17
N ALA A 220 -16.48 17.12 12.31
CA ALA A 220 -16.19 18.54 12.09
C ALA A 220 -17.43 19.30 11.60
N THR A 221 -18.21 18.71 10.69
CA THR A 221 -19.46 19.31 10.19
C THR A 221 -20.50 19.45 11.31
N SER A 222 -20.68 18.40 12.10
CA SER A 222 -21.57 18.40 13.27
C SER A 222 -21.16 19.45 14.31
N LEU A 223 -19.86 19.52 14.62
CA LEU A 223 -19.28 20.51 15.53
C LEU A 223 -19.47 21.93 15.00
N TYR A 224 -19.15 22.19 13.73
CA TYR A 224 -19.32 23.50 13.11
C TYR A 224 -20.77 23.99 13.20
N ASN A 225 -21.75 23.14 12.92
CA ASN A 225 -23.17 23.49 13.05
C ASN A 225 -23.55 23.89 14.49
N ARG A 226 -22.85 23.36 15.50
CA ARG A 226 -23.12 23.62 16.92
C ARG A 226 -22.34 24.80 17.51
N ILE A 227 -21.11 25.03 17.06
CA ILE A 227 -20.19 26.02 17.63
C ILE A 227 -19.92 27.21 16.69
N GLY A 228 -20.00 27.02 15.37
CA GLY A 228 -19.76 28.08 14.38
C GLY A 228 -18.35 28.67 14.42
N ASP A 229 -17.34 27.90 14.83
CA ASP A 229 -15.95 28.30 14.89
C ASP A 229 -15.21 27.93 13.60
N THR A 230 -14.33 28.79 13.11
CA THR A 230 -13.62 28.61 11.85
C THR A 230 -12.56 27.52 11.89
N SER A 231 -12.13 27.04 13.07
CA SER A 231 -11.17 25.93 13.16
C SER A 231 -11.68 24.60 12.61
N VAL A 232 -13.00 24.47 12.44
CA VAL A 232 -13.67 23.26 11.93
C VAL A 232 -14.64 23.56 10.78
N ASP A 233 -14.51 24.73 10.14
CA ASP A 233 -15.37 25.14 9.03
C ASP A 233 -15.10 24.35 7.73
N GLU A 234 -15.79 24.72 6.66
CA GLU A 234 -15.64 24.05 5.36
C GLU A 234 -14.22 24.15 4.81
N ASP A 235 -13.56 25.30 4.97
CA ASP A 235 -12.19 25.51 4.48
C ASP A 235 -11.19 24.63 5.24
N ALA A 236 -11.34 24.51 6.57
CA ALA A 236 -10.53 23.62 7.40
C ALA A 236 -10.71 22.14 7.01
N ARG A 237 -11.95 21.73 6.71
CA ARG A 237 -12.28 20.37 6.26
C ARG A 237 -11.70 20.07 4.88
N GLU A 238 -11.88 20.97 3.92
CA GLU A 238 -11.37 20.79 2.56
C GLU A 238 -9.83 20.76 2.55
N LYS A 239 -9.18 21.58 3.39
CA LYS A 239 -7.74 21.51 3.59
C LYS A 239 -7.28 20.13 4.07
N MET A 240 -7.93 19.59 5.12
CA MET A 240 -7.60 18.26 5.66
C MET A 240 -7.74 17.17 4.59
N LYS A 241 -8.84 17.21 3.82
CA LYS A 241 -9.11 16.29 2.73
C LYS A 241 -8.06 16.39 1.62
N LYS A 242 -7.69 17.61 1.24
CA LYS A 242 -6.68 17.86 0.22
C LYS A 242 -5.30 17.32 0.63
N GLU A 243 -4.86 17.58 1.86
CA GLU A 243 -3.57 17.09 2.35
C GLU A 243 -3.50 15.56 2.37
N TYR A 244 -4.61 14.89 2.72
CA TYR A 244 -4.70 13.43 2.63
C TYR A 244 -4.63 12.93 1.18
N GLU A 245 -5.40 13.52 0.27
CA GLU A 245 -5.38 13.10 -1.15
C GLU A 245 -4.02 13.35 -1.80
N GLU A 246 -3.28 14.40 -1.43
CA GLU A 246 -1.90 14.62 -1.88
C GLU A 246 -0.99 13.44 -1.51
N ILE A 247 -1.03 12.99 -0.25
CA ILE A 247 -0.24 11.84 0.23
C ILE A 247 -0.66 10.54 -0.45
N LYS A 248 -1.96 10.31 -0.61
CA LYS A 248 -2.50 9.15 -1.29
C LYS A 248 -2.04 9.10 -2.75
N ASN A 249 -2.15 10.21 -3.47
CA ASN A 249 -1.70 10.31 -4.85
C ASN A 249 -0.17 10.11 -4.97
N GLU A 250 0.62 10.57 -4.00
CA GLU A 250 2.06 10.29 -3.97
C GLU A 250 2.36 8.80 -3.75
N ALA A 251 1.70 8.17 -2.78
CA ALA A 251 1.85 6.73 -2.53
C ALA A 251 1.45 5.88 -3.75
N GLU A 252 0.33 6.22 -4.41
CA GLU A 252 -0.13 5.56 -5.64
C GLU A 252 0.87 5.73 -6.79
N ARG A 253 1.36 6.95 -7.03
CA ARG A 253 2.40 7.22 -8.05
C ARG A 253 3.66 6.41 -7.80
N ARG A 254 4.11 6.32 -6.54
CA ARG A 254 5.29 5.54 -6.15
C ARG A 254 5.12 4.05 -6.44
N VAL A 255 3.96 3.48 -6.12
CA VAL A 255 3.64 2.08 -6.44
C VAL A 255 3.62 1.87 -7.95
N ILE A 256 2.91 2.69 -8.72
CA ILE A 256 2.84 2.57 -10.19
C ILE A 256 4.24 2.60 -10.82
N LEU A 257 5.10 3.51 -10.37
CA LEU A 257 6.46 3.62 -10.87
C LEU A 257 7.29 2.38 -10.52
N LEU A 258 7.23 1.90 -9.27
CA LEU A 258 7.94 0.69 -8.85
C LEU A 258 7.45 -0.57 -9.56
N GLU A 259 6.14 -0.68 -9.82
CA GLU A 259 5.55 -1.78 -10.60
C GLU A 259 6.08 -1.79 -12.03
N LYS A 260 6.13 -0.64 -12.69
CA LYS A 260 6.72 -0.48 -14.01
C LYS A 260 8.19 -0.94 -14.01
N ILE A 261 9.01 -0.35 -13.14
CA ILE A 261 10.46 -0.64 -13.03
C ILE A 261 10.72 -2.13 -12.77
N THR A 262 9.93 -2.74 -11.88
CA THR A 262 10.08 -4.15 -11.50
C THR A 262 9.64 -5.06 -12.64
N THR A 263 8.54 -4.73 -13.33
CA THR A 263 8.03 -5.52 -14.46
C THR A 263 8.98 -5.49 -15.65
N GLU A 264 9.52 -4.32 -15.99
CA GLU A 264 10.51 -4.16 -17.06
C GLU A 264 11.79 -4.96 -16.75
N HIS A 265 12.31 -4.87 -15.52
CA HIS A 265 13.48 -5.66 -15.11
C HIS A 265 13.16 -7.16 -15.14
N LYS A 266 12.00 -7.59 -14.64
CA LYS A 266 11.59 -9.01 -14.65
C LYS A 266 11.52 -9.56 -16.07
N LEU A 267 10.96 -8.79 -17.01
CA LEU A 267 10.90 -9.17 -18.41
C LEU A 267 12.30 -9.29 -19.01
N TYR A 268 13.16 -8.29 -18.78
CA TYR A 268 14.55 -8.31 -19.24
C TYR A 268 15.30 -9.52 -18.70
N LYS A 269 15.21 -9.78 -17.40
CA LYS A 269 15.87 -10.92 -16.76
C LYS A 269 15.42 -12.26 -17.35
N THR A 270 14.12 -12.40 -17.59
CA THR A 270 13.54 -13.58 -18.26
C THR A 270 14.13 -13.78 -19.66
N ASN A 271 14.23 -12.71 -20.45
CA ASN A 271 14.79 -12.76 -21.80
C ASN A 271 16.29 -13.08 -21.78
N VAL A 272 17.05 -12.52 -20.83
CA VAL A 272 18.47 -12.83 -20.63
C VAL A 272 18.67 -14.31 -20.28
N ASP A 273 17.86 -14.85 -19.36
CA ASP A 273 17.98 -16.25 -18.93
C ASP A 273 17.60 -17.22 -20.07
N GLN A 274 16.59 -16.88 -20.86
CA GLN A 274 16.25 -17.63 -22.08
C GLN A 274 17.37 -17.58 -23.12
N PHE A 275 17.99 -16.41 -23.32
CA PHE A 275 19.08 -16.25 -24.27
C PHE A 275 20.34 -17.01 -23.84
N ARG A 276 20.66 -17.02 -22.53
CA ARG A 276 21.72 -17.84 -21.95
C ARG A 276 21.52 -19.33 -22.17
N LEU A 277 20.32 -19.82 -21.89
CA LEU A 277 19.99 -21.22 -22.11
C LEU A 277 20.15 -21.59 -23.59
N TRP A 278 19.67 -20.72 -24.49
CA TRP A 278 19.82 -20.91 -25.92
C TRP A 278 21.29 -20.90 -26.37
N LEU A 279 22.13 -19.99 -25.85
CA LEU A 279 23.58 -19.97 -26.14
C LEU A 279 24.27 -21.23 -25.65
N THR A 280 23.88 -21.75 -24.48
CA THR A 280 24.41 -23.00 -23.92
C THR A 280 24.10 -24.18 -24.86
N GLN A 281 22.85 -24.31 -25.28
CA GLN A 281 22.41 -25.34 -26.23
C GLN A 281 23.11 -25.22 -27.59
N LEU A 282 23.31 -24.00 -28.08
CA LEU A 282 24.02 -23.75 -29.33
C LEU A 282 25.50 -24.12 -29.24
N THR A 283 26.13 -23.80 -28.10
CA THR A 283 27.52 -24.17 -27.80
C THR A 283 27.69 -25.69 -27.71
N GLU A 284 26.77 -26.39 -27.04
CA GLU A 284 26.76 -27.86 -26.98
C GLU A 284 26.63 -28.49 -28.36
N ARG A 285 25.72 -27.99 -29.21
CA ARG A 285 25.57 -28.44 -30.60
C ARG A 285 26.84 -28.21 -31.42
N LEU A 286 27.47 -27.04 -31.27
CA LEU A 286 28.75 -26.75 -31.93
C LEU A 286 29.83 -27.73 -31.47
N ASN A 287 30.00 -27.91 -30.15
CA ASN A 287 30.98 -28.84 -29.59
C ASN A 287 30.75 -30.28 -30.06
N CYS A 288 29.50 -30.72 -30.23
CA CYS A 288 29.19 -32.01 -30.86
C CYS A 288 29.69 -32.09 -32.31
N CYS A 289 29.60 -31.01 -33.09
CA CYS A 289 30.12 -30.97 -34.46
C CYS A 289 31.66 -31.00 -34.50
N LEU A 290 32.31 -30.38 -33.51
CA LEU A 290 33.77 -30.33 -33.36
C LEU A 290 34.34 -31.70 -32.95
N ASN A 291 33.77 -32.32 -31.91
CA ASN A 291 34.33 -33.54 -31.29
C ASN A 291 33.99 -34.85 -32.03
N GLN A 292 33.12 -34.82 -33.05
CA GLN A 292 32.68 -36.01 -33.80
C GLN A 292 33.49 -36.27 -35.09
N GLU A 293 34.81 -36.12 -35.03
CA GLU A 293 35.68 -36.29 -36.21
C GLU A 293 35.54 -37.66 -36.91
N SER A 294 34.98 -38.68 -36.28
CA SER A 294 34.90 -40.05 -36.84
C SER A 294 33.49 -40.68 -36.97
N LYS A 295 32.39 -39.99 -36.63
CA LYS A 295 31.05 -40.63 -36.53
C LYS A 295 30.00 -40.19 -37.56
N LEU A 296 30.14 -39.00 -38.15
CA LEU A 296 29.21 -38.49 -39.15
C LEU A 296 29.96 -38.11 -40.43
N PRO A 297 29.37 -38.38 -41.62
CA PRO A 297 29.91 -37.89 -42.89
C PRO A 297 30.17 -36.37 -42.86
N ALA A 298 31.23 -35.93 -43.52
CA ALA A 298 31.64 -34.52 -43.54
C ALA A 298 30.52 -33.60 -44.06
N GLU A 299 29.74 -34.03 -45.04
CA GLU A 299 28.60 -33.28 -45.58
C GLU A 299 27.52 -33.01 -44.53
N ASN A 300 27.27 -33.98 -43.65
CA ASN A 300 26.27 -33.82 -42.59
C ASN A 300 26.77 -32.85 -41.51
N ARG A 301 28.07 -32.86 -41.20
CA ARG A 301 28.70 -31.89 -40.29
C ARG A 301 28.65 -30.47 -40.86
N ILE A 302 28.95 -30.30 -42.16
CA ILE A 302 28.84 -29.01 -42.85
C ILE A 302 27.40 -28.50 -42.79
N LYS A 303 26.39 -29.34 -43.08
CA LYS A 303 24.98 -28.94 -42.95
C LYS A 303 24.62 -28.49 -41.53
N ALA A 304 25.09 -29.22 -40.51
CA ALA A 304 24.85 -28.85 -39.12
C ALA A 304 25.50 -27.50 -38.76
N LEU A 305 26.73 -27.23 -39.23
CA LEU A 305 27.39 -25.94 -39.06
C LEU A 305 26.67 -24.81 -39.80
N GLN A 306 26.15 -25.06 -41.01
CA GLN A 306 25.34 -24.09 -41.74
C GLN A 306 24.05 -23.74 -40.99
N ASP A 307 23.43 -24.73 -40.35
CA ASP A 307 22.25 -24.51 -39.52
C ASP A 307 22.59 -23.74 -38.24
N ILE A 308 23.74 -24.03 -37.59
CA ILE A 308 24.28 -23.21 -36.48
C ILE A 308 24.50 -21.76 -36.96
N THR A 309 25.10 -21.54 -38.13
CA THR A 309 25.33 -20.20 -38.70
C THR A 309 24.02 -19.46 -39.01
N LYS A 310 22.94 -20.16 -39.35
CA LYS A 310 21.59 -19.58 -39.46
C LYS A 310 21.04 -19.21 -38.08
N ASP A 311 21.20 -20.08 -37.09
CA ASP A 311 20.75 -19.85 -35.71
C ASP A 311 21.49 -18.66 -35.07
N VAL A 312 22.79 -18.52 -35.32
CA VAL A 312 23.60 -17.36 -34.89
C VAL A 312 22.99 -16.04 -35.40
N ARG A 313 22.56 -15.97 -36.66
CA ARG A 313 21.89 -14.78 -37.23
C ARG A 313 20.58 -14.46 -36.52
N SER A 314 19.85 -15.47 -36.04
CA SER A 314 18.67 -15.28 -35.18
C SER A 314 19.07 -14.79 -33.78
N GLY A 315 20.15 -15.34 -33.22
CA GLY A 315 20.75 -14.89 -31.97
C GLY A 315 21.18 -13.43 -31.97
N GLU A 316 21.80 -12.95 -33.05
CA GLU A 316 22.19 -11.54 -33.22
C GLU A 316 20.97 -10.60 -33.14
N LYS A 317 19.82 -11.01 -33.67
CA LYS A 317 18.57 -10.23 -33.57
C LYS A 317 18.04 -10.21 -32.13
N LYS A 318 18.09 -11.35 -31.43
CA LYS A 318 17.69 -11.45 -30.01
C LYS A 318 18.61 -10.61 -29.12
N LEU A 319 19.92 -10.62 -29.39
CA LEU A 319 20.90 -9.80 -28.67
C LEU A 319 20.63 -8.31 -28.85
N LYS A 320 20.37 -7.85 -30.09
CA LYS A 320 19.98 -6.44 -30.34
C LYS A 320 18.70 -6.04 -29.60
N HIS A 321 17.74 -6.95 -29.50
CA HIS A 321 16.53 -6.71 -28.71
C HIS A 321 16.85 -6.59 -27.21
N LEU A 322 17.71 -7.45 -26.67
CA LEU A 322 18.19 -7.36 -25.28
C LEU A 322 18.97 -6.06 -25.02
N GLU A 323 19.82 -5.64 -25.95
CA GLU A 323 20.55 -4.37 -25.89
C GLU A 323 19.58 -3.19 -25.81
N ALA A 324 18.57 -3.14 -26.70
CA ALA A 324 17.54 -2.11 -26.67
C ALA A 324 16.75 -2.11 -25.36
N GLN A 325 16.32 -3.29 -24.89
CA GLN A 325 15.59 -3.44 -23.63
C GLN A 325 16.44 -3.04 -22.41
N SER A 326 17.75 -3.28 -22.46
CA SER A 326 18.65 -2.98 -21.33
C SER A 326 18.75 -1.49 -21.03
N ILE A 327 18.53 -0.61 -22.02
CA ILE A 327 18.65 0.85 -21.87
C ILE A 327 17.70 1.35 -20.78
N ASP A 328 16.41 1.01 -20.89
CA ASP A 328 15.38 1.46 -19.94
C ASP A 328 15.58 0.85 -18.54
N VAL A 329 16.00 -0.43 -18.49
CA VAL A 329 16.22 -1.11 -17.21
C VAL A 329 17.45 -0.55 -16.50
N VAL A 330 18.51 -0.22 -17.22
CA VAL A 330 19.73 0.40 -16.67
C VAL A 330 19.45 1.79 -16.11
N GLN A 331 18.64 2.61 -16.79
CA GLN A 331 18.25 3.93 -16.28
C GLN A 331 17.56 3.86 -14.92
N ASN A 332 16.81 2.79 -14.67
CA ASN A 332 16.07 2.57 -13.42
C ASN A 332 16.80 1.61 -12.45
N THR A 333 18.11 1.42 -12.60
CA THR A 333 18.92 0.54 -11.75
C THR A 333 20.08 1.33 -11.17
N SER A 334 20.52 1.00 -9.95
CA SER A 334 21.71 1.62 -9.34
C SER A 334 22.94 1.55 -10.27
N PRO A 335 23.93 2.45 -10.14
CA PRO A 335 25.14 2.43 -10.96
C PRO A 335 25.86 1.07 -10.94
N LEU A 336 26.03 0.48 -9.76
CA LEU A 336 26.67 -0.84 -9.61
C LEU A 336 25.84 -1.97 -10.24
N GLY A 337 24.51 -1.90 -10.13
CA GLY A 337 23.62 -2.85 -10.81
C GLY A 337 23.68 -2.71 -12.33
N ALA A 338 23.71 -1.49 -12.84
CA ALA A 338 23.86 -1.18 -14.25
C ALA A 338 25.20 -1.68 -14.82
N GLU A 339 26.30 -1.53 -14.09
CA GLU A 339 27.60 -2.09 -14.46
C GLU A 339 27.56 -3.62 -14.57
N LYS A 340 26.95 -4.30 -13.59
CA LYS A 340 26.78 -5.76 -13.62
C LYS A 340 25.95 -6.22 -14.83
N MET A 341 24.85 -5.53 -15.13
CA MET A 341 24.01 -5.84 -16.29
C MET A 341 24.76 -5.64 -17.61
N LYS A 342 25.53 -4.55 -17.74
CA LYS A 342 26.36 -4.30 -18.92
C LYS A 342 27.43 -5.38 -19.09
N ALA A 343 28.11 -5.76 -18.01
CA ALA A 343 29.11 -6.82 -18.04
C ALA A 343 28.51 -8.17 -18.46
N GLU A 344 27.33 -8.51 -17.92
CA GLU A 344 26.57 -9.71 -18.29
C GLU A 344 26.19 -9.70 -19.78
N LEU A 345 25.72 -8.57 -20.31
CA LEU A 345 25.35 -8.46 -21.72
C LEU A 345 26.57 -8.59 -22.65
N GLU A 346 27.70 -7.99 -22.28
CA GLU A 346 28.95 -8.10 -23.02
C GLU A 346 29.53 -9.52 -22.99
N GLU A 347 29.37 -10.25 -21.88
CA GLU A 347 29.72 -11.67 -21.82
C GLU A 347 28.90 -12.48 -22.83
N LEU A 348 27.58 -12.28 -22.87
CA LEU A 348 26.68 -12.99 -23.80
C LEU A 348 26.99 -12.66 -25.26
N LYS A 349 27.35 -11.41 -25.54
CA LYS A 349 27.78 -10.97 -26.87
C LYS A 349 29.07 -11.67 -27.30
N LYS A 350 30.09 -11.70 -26.44
CA LYS A 350 31.35 -12.39 -26.71
C LYS A 350 31.16 -13.89 -26.94
N LEU A 351 30.27 -14.53 -26.18
CA LEU A 351 29.94 -15.94 -26.38
C LEU A 351 29.31 -16.18 -27.78
N LEU A 352 28.36 -15.34 -28.20
CA LEU A 352 27.77 -15.44 -29.53
C LEU A 352 28.80 -15.21 -30.65
N GLU A 353 29.65 -14.19 -30.49
CA GLU A 353 30.74 -13.89 -31.44
C GLU A 353 31.73 -15.06 -31.56
N ASN A 354 32.08 -15.68 -30.44
CA ASN A 354 32.96 -16.85 -30.44
C ASN A 354 32.32 -18.06 -31.15
N ILE A 355 31.05 -18.37 -30.87
CA ILE A 355 30.32 -19.44 -31.58
C ILE A 355 30.30 -19.19 -33.08
N LYS A 356 30.07 -17.93 -33.50
CA LYS A 356 30.06 -17.52 -34.91
C LYS A 356 31.42 -17.73 -35.57
N LEU A 357 32.50 -17.32 -34.91
CA LEU A 357 33.86 -17.46 -35.43
C LEU A 357 34.19 -18.95 -35.64
N VAL A 358 34.03 -19.74 -34.58
CA VAL A 358 34.37 -21.17 -34.58
C VAL A 358 33.52 -21.94 -35.59
N SER A 359 32.22 -21.62 -35.74
CA SER A 359 31.37 -22.33 -36.71
C SER A 359 31.80 -22.09 -38.16
N VAL A 360 32.21 -20.87 -38.49
CA VAL A 360 32.67 -20.50 -39.85
C VAL A 360 34.04 -21.11 -40.16
N GLU A 361 34.98 -21.02 -39.22
CA GLU A 361 36.33 -21.57 -39.39
C GLU A 361 36.28 -23.10 -39.61
N GLU A 362 35.46 -23.81 -38.84
CA GLU A 362 35.33 -25.26 -38.96
C GLU A 362 34.51 -25.69 -40.18
N GLU A 363 33.53 -24.88 -40.62
CA GLU A 363 32.84 -25.13 -41.89
C GLU A 363 33.82 -25.00 -43.07
N GLU A 364 34.64 -23.95 -43.09
CA GLU A 364 35.65 -23.73 -44.13
C GLU A 364 36.70 -24.85 -44.15
N LYS A 365 37.18 -25.27 -42.98
CA LYS A 365 38.13 -26.39 -42.84
C LYS A 365 37.55 -27.69 -43.38
N LEU A 366 36.30 -28.03 -43.03
CA LEU A 366 35.64 -29.24 -43.53
C LEU A 366 35.39 -29.19 -45.04
N LEU A 367 34.99 -28.03 -45.58
CA LEU A 367 34.82 -27.86 -47.02
C LEU A 367 36.13 -28.08 -47.79
N LYS A 368 37.24 -27.53 -47.30
CA LYS A 368 38.58 -27.76 -47.90
C LYS A 368 38.97 -29.24 -47.84
N SER A 369 38.76 -29.89 -46.69
CA SER A 369 39.04 -31.32 -46.53
C SER A 369 38.21 -32.16 -47.51
N LEU A 370 36.91 -31.89 -47.60
CA LEU A 370 35.99 -32.62 -48.48
C LEU A 370 36.33 -32.41 -49.98
N GLN A 371 36.73 -31.20 -50.36
CA GLN A 371 37.21 -30.94 -51.72
C GLN A 371 38.47 -31.74 -52.02
N SER A 372 39.43 -31.75 -51.10
CA SER A 372 40.66 -32.54 -51.28
C SER A 372 40.36 -34.03 -51.40
N GLU A 373 39.50 -34.59 -50.55
CA GLU A 373 39.08 -35.99 -50.58
C GLU A 373 38.38 -36.36 -51.90
N ASN A 374 37.47 -35.51 -52.38
CA ASN A 374 36.82 -35.71 -53.68
C ASN A 374 37.82 -35.66 -54.84
N THR A 375 38.82 -34.78 -54.79
CA THR A 375 39.89 -34.76 -55.81
C THR A 375 40.72 -36.03 -55.78
N TYR A 376 41.09 -36.52 -54.59
CA TYR A 376 41.80 -37.79 -54.42
C TYR A 376 40.98 -38.98 -54.94
N HIS A 377 39.69 -39.07 -54.60
CA HIS A 377 38.80 -40.12 -55.11
C HIS A 377 38.63 -40.05 -56.63
N THR A 378 38.53 -38.84 -57.20
CA THR A 378 38.45 -38.67 -58.65
C THR A 378 39.74 -39.13 -59.32
N GLN A 379 40.90 -38.76 -58.79
CA GLN A 379 42.21 -39.20 -59.28
C GLN A 379 42.39 -40.72 -59.14
N ALA A 380 42.02 -41.30 -58.00
CA ALA A 380 42.07 -42.74 -57.77
C ALA A 380 41.17 -43.50 -58.76
N ARG A 381 39.97 -43.00 -59.05
CA ARG A 381 39.06 -43.61 -60.04
C ARG A 381 39.61 -43.54 -61.47
N VAL A 382 40.26 -42.43 -61.83
CA VAL A 382 40.97 -42.30 -63.12
C VAL A 382 42.09 -43.33 -63.18
N LEU A 383 42.94 -43.38 -62.15
CA LEU A 383 44.04 -44.35 -62.07
C LEU A 383 43.55 -45.81 -62.14
N GLU A 384 42.46 -46.15 -61.45
CA GLU A 384 41.83 -47.47 -61.53
C GLU A 384 41.37 -47.79 -62.97
N THR A 385 40.80 -46.80 -63.66
CA THR A 385 40.36 -46.96 -65.05
C THR A 385 41.56 -47.17 -65.97
N ASP A 386 42.63 -46.39 -65.79
CA ASP A 386 43.87 -46.49 -66.56
C ASP A 386 44.57 -47.84 -66.34
N VAL A 387 44.64 -48.31 -65.09
CA VAL A 387 45.18 -49.63 -64.73
C VAL A 387 44.34 -50.74 -65.34
N GLN A 388 43.01 -50.65 -65.31
CA GLN A 388 42.13 -51.63 -65.96
C GLN A 388 42.30 -51.63 -67.48
N GLU A 389 42.48 -50.47 -68.11
CA GLU A 389 42.73 -50.37 -69.54
C GLU A 389 44.09 -50.99 -69.91
N PHE A 390 45.12 -50.71 -69.11
CA PHE A 390 46.45 -51.30 -69.27
C PHE A 390 46.40 -52.83 -69.12
N GLN A 391 45.69 -53.36 -68.12
CA GLN A 391 45.49 -54.80 -67.95
C GLN A 391 44.79 -55.42 -69.15
N LYS A 392 43.75 -54.77 -69.71
CA LYS A 392 43.08 -55.26 -70.94
C LYS A 392 44.01 -55.25 -72.15
N ARG A 393 44.86 -54.23 -72.30
CA ARG A 393 45.88 -54.17 -73.37
C ARG A 393 46.89 -55.32 -73.24
N LEU A 394 47.38 -55.57 -72.03
CA LEU A 394 48.25 -56.71 -71.72
C LEU A 394 47.59 -58.06 -72.03
N GLN A 395 46.32 -58.26 -71.63
CA GLN A 395 45.59 -59.49 -71.96
C GLN A 395 45.41 -59.69 -73.47
N ARG A 396 45.11 -58.62 -74.23
CA ARG A 396 45.06 -58.72 -75.71
C ARG A 396 46.40 -59.15 -76.29
N LEU A 397 47.49 -58.55 -75.82
CA LEU A 397 48.84 -58.95 -76.21
C LEU A 397 49.13 -60.41 -75.84
N GLY A 398 48.77 -60.85 -74.62
CA GLY A 398 48.96 -62.22 -74.16
C GLY A 398 48.19 -63.25 -74.99
N ASN A 399 46.94 -62.96 -75.34
CA ASN A 399 46.11 -63.81 -76.19
C ASN A 399 46.67 -63.97 -77.62
N HIS A 400 47.53 -63.05 -78.09
CA HIS A 400 48.25 -63.23 -79.36
C HIS A 400 49.35 -64.31 -79.27
N PHE A 401 49.89 -64.59 -78.08
CA PHE A 401 50.93 -65.60 -77.87
C PHE A 401 50.42 -66.96 -77.37
N GLU A 402 49.19 -67.05 -76.86
CA GLU A 402 48.60 -68.30 -76.35
C GLU A 402 48.00 -69.23 -77.42
N LYS A 403 48.11 -68.90 -78.71
CA LYS A 403 47.88 -69.92 -79.74
C LYS A 403 49.07 -70.87 -79.73
N ASP A 404 48.85 -72.09 -79.23
CA ASP A 404 49.72 -73.26 -79.43
C ASP A 404 49.81 -73.60 -80.94
N ASP A 405 50.41 -72.72 -81.74
CA ASP A 405 50.77 -73.02 -83.12
C ASP A 405 52.11 -73.78 -83.07
N ILE A 406 51.99 -75.10 -83.20
CA ILE A 406 53.11 -76.03 -83.33
C ILE A 406 53.89 -75.63 -84.60
N VAL A 407 54.99 -74.90 -84.40
CA VAL A 407 55.92 -74.43 -85.45
C VAL A 407 56.44 -75.62 -86.26
N ARG A 408 56.19 -75.62 -87.58
CA ARG A 408 56.61 -76.72 -88.48
C ARG A 408 57.35 -76.23 -89.75
N SER A 409 57.57 -74.92 -89.93
CA SER A 409 58.23 -74.32 -91.12
C SER A 409 59.07 -73.06 -90.80
N ASP A 410 60.10 -72.76 -91.61
CA ASP A 410 60.89 -71.51 -91.54
C ASP A 410 60.04 -70.25 -91.83
N GLU A 411 58.94 -70.38 -92.61
CA GLU A 411 57.98 -69.29 -92.82
C GLU A 411 57.15 -68.98 -91.56
N ASP A 412 56.87 -69.98 -90.72
CA ASP A 412 56.15 -69.81 -89.46
C ASP A 412 57.02 -69.04 -88.46
N LEU A 413 58.33 -69.34 -88.43
CA LEU A 413 59.32 -68.64 -87.61
C LEU A 413 59.45 -67.15 -87.97
N ILE A 414 59.45 -66.82 -89.26
CA ILE A 414 59.48 -65.42 -89.72
C ILE A 414 58.17 -64.71 -89.37
N SER A 415 57.03 -65.40 -89.42
CA SER A 415 55.72 -64.87 -89.05
C SER A 415 55.63 -64.57 -87.55
N LEU A 416 56.06 -65.51 -86.70
CA LEU A 416 56.21 -65.34 -85.25
C LEU A 416 57.19 -64.22 -84.88
N TRP A 417 58.30 -64.08 -85.63
CA TRP A 417 59.26 -63.00 -85.41
C TRP A 417 58.69 -61.63 -85.81
N ARG A 418 57.90 -61.55 -86.89
CA ARG A 418 57.17 -60.32 -87.27
C ARG A 418 56.09 -59.97 -86.26
N GLU A 419 55.37 -60.95 -85.73
CA GLU A 419 54.42 -60.75 -84.64
C GLU A 419 55.12 -60.25 -83.38
N TYR A 420 56.20 -60.91 -82.95
CA TYR A 420 57.02 -60.45 -81.83
C TYR A 420 57.51 -59.01 -82.02
N LEU A 421 57.95 -58.63 -83.21
CA LEU A 421 58.36 -57.25 -83.52
C LEU A 421 57.19 -56.27 -83.50
N ALA A 422 56.01 -56.66 -84.00
CA ALA A 422 54.81 -55.83 -83.96
C ALA A 422 54.31 -55.64 -82.52
N THR A 423 54.37 -56.70 -81.70
CA THR A 423 54.09 -56.65 -80.26
C THR A 423 55.09 -55.77 -79.54
N LYS A 424 56.39 -55.93 -79.81
CA LYS A 424 57.45 -55.11 -79.23
C LYS A 424 57.23 -53.64 -79.55
N ALA A 425 56.99 -53.29 -80.82
CA ALA A 425 56.66 -51.93 -81.24
C ALA A 425 55.39 -51.39 -80.56
N SER A 426 54.36 -52.23 -80.39
CA SER A 426 53.13 -51.85 -79.68
C SER A 426 53.37 -51.59 -78.19
N LEU A 427 54.26 -52.35 -77.56
CA LEU A 427 54.67 -52.17 -76.16
C LEU A 427 55.48 -50.87 -75.99
N THR A 428 56.42 -50.61 -76.90
CA THR A 428 57.24 -49.37 -76.90
C THR A 428 56.39 -48.13 -77.18
N ALA A 429 55.28 -48.27 -77.91
CA ALA A 429 54.33 -47.18 -78.15
C ALA A 429 53.46 -46.83 -76.93
N GLU A 430 53.34 -47.75 -75.96
CA GLU A 430 52.55 -47.57 -74.74
C GLU A 430 53.37 -47.09 -73.53
N GLU A 431 54.69 -47.31 -73.52
CA GLU A 431 55.65 -46.76 -72.52
C GLU A 431 55.42 -45.27 -72.17
N PRO A 432 55.29 -44.32 -73.13
CA PRO A 432 55.12 -42.91 -72.81
C PRO A 432 53.76 -42.55 -72.19
N LYS A 433 52.81 -43.49 -72.13
CA LYS A 433 51.50 -43.29 -71.47
C LYS A 433 51.50 -43.75 -70.01
N ALA A 434 52.49 -44.56 -69.60
CA ALA A 434 52.61 -45.05 -68.23
C ALA A 434 53.40 -44.08 -67.31
N GLU A 435 54.10 -43.10 -67.88
CA GLU A 435 54.92 -42.11 -67.16
C GLU A 435 54.22 -40.75 -66.91
N LYS A 436 52.97 -40.59 -67.36
CA LYS A 436 52.13 -39.42 -67.08
C LYS A 436 51.03 -39.78 -66.08
#